data_AF-A0A0H2MXC8-F1
#
_entry.id   AF-A0A0H2MXC8-F1
#
_cell.length_a   1.000
_cell.length_b   1.000
_cell.length_c   1.000
_cell.angle_alpha   90.00
_cell.angle_beta   90.00
_cell.angle_gamma   90.00
#
_symmetry.space_group_name_H-M   'P 1'
#
loop_
_entity.id
_entity.type
_entity.pdbx_description
1 polymer ?
#
loop_
_entity_poly.entity_id
_entity_poly.type
_entity_poly.pdbx_seq_one_letter_code
_entity_poly.pdbx_strand_id
1 'polypeptide(L)'
;MSKGYVWVVDDDSSIRWVMEKTLSSANIKCETFADAESVLMALERETPDVLVSDIRMPGIDGIELLKQVNERSPDLPVIIMTAHSDLDAAVNAYQKGAFEYLPKPFDVDETLTLVERAITHSQEQKQDQAALTDDDYTPPEIIGEAPAMQEVFRAIGRLSRSSISVLINGESGTGKELVAHALHRHSPRASKPFIALNMAAIPKDLIESELFGHEKGAFTGANNIRQGRFEQANGGTLFLDEIGDMPLDIQTRLLRVLADGQFYRVGGHSPIKVDVRIVAATHQNLEKLVQKGDFREDLFHRLNVIRIQIPALRERKQDIEKLTLHFLALAAEELGVDVKTLHSATVDTLNRLDWPGNVRQLENICRWLTVMASGTEVLPADLPTELLEEKVLCNASTSGSWQQQLATWAKSSLSQGDTELLSYALPEFERILLEAALEHTNGHKQDAAKVLGWGRNTLTRKLKELY
;
A
#
# COMPACT_ATOMS: atom_id res chain seq x y z
N MET A 1 24.06 -29.72 20.63
CA MET A 1 24.91 -28.77 19.88
C MET A 1 24.08 -27.52 19.68
N SER A 2 24.62 -26.34 19.98
CA SER A 2 23.90 -25.07 19.80
C SER A 2 23.57 -24.88 18.33
N LYS A 3 22.36 -24.39 18.03
CA LYS A 3 21.91 -24.17 16.63
C LYS A 3 22.66 -23.02 15.92
N GLY A 4 23.30 -22.13 16.68
CA GLY A 4 24.15 -21.04 16.22
C GLY A 4 24.58 -20.15 17.39
N TYR A 5 25.39 -19.13 17.12
CA TYR A 5 25.90 -18.17 18.08
C TYR A 5 25.55 -16.74 17.65
N VAL A 6 24.86 -16.00 18.51
CA VAL A 6 24.27 -14.70 18.19
C VAL A 6 24.72 -13.67 19.21
N TRP A 7 25.12 -12.50 18.73
CA TRP A 7 25.39 -11.35 19.57
C TRP A 7 24.26 -10.33 19.47
N VAL A 8 23.86 -9.76 20.61
CA VAL A 8 22.81 -8.75 20.68
C VAL A 8 23.39 -7.49 21.31
N VAL A 9 23.30 -6.35 20.64
CA VAL A 9 23.70 -5.05 21.16
C VAL A 9 22.52 -4.09 21.14
N ASP A 10 22.26 -3.50 22.29
CA ASP A 10 21.15 -2.59 22.54
C ASP A 10 21.50 -1.77 23.79
N ASP A 11 21.09 -0.52 23.90
CA ASP A 11 21.32 0.27 25.12
C ASP A 11 20.29 -0.06 26.21
N ASP A 12 19.09 -0.51 25.84
CA ASP A 12 18.03 -0.93 26.76
C ASP A 12 18.25 -2.34 27.32
N SER A 13 18.50 -2.39 28.63
CA SER A 13 18.65 -3.66 29.38
C SER A 13 17.44 -4.59 29.29
N SER A 14 16.23 -4.04 29.12
CA SER A 14 14.99 -4.81 29.00
C SER A 14 14.96 -5.59 27.70
N ILE A 15 15.39 -4.96 26.60
CA ILE A 15 15.43 -5.56 25.26
C ILE A 15 16.50 -6.65 25.23
N ARG A 16 17.69 -6.39 25.78
CA ARG A 16 18.75 -7.40 25.91
C ARG A 16 18.28 -8.63 26.68
N TRP A 17 17.57 -8.43 27.80
CA TRP A 17 17.04 -9.53 28.61
C TRP A 17 15.98 -10.35 27.85
N VAL A 18 15.04 -9.70 27.16
CA VAL A 18 14.03 -10.39 26.34
C VAL A 18 14.71 -11.21 25.25
N MET A 19 15.65 -10.63 24.51
CA MET A 19 16.38 -11.31 23.44
C MET A 19 17.17 -12.52 23.94
N GLU A 20 17.90 -12.36 25.06
CA GLU A 20 18.66 -13.44 25.68
C GLU A 20 17.74 -14.61 26.10
N LYS A 21 16.58 -14.32 26.70
CA LYS A 21 15.60 -15.35 27.09
C LYS A 21 14.99 -16.05 25.89
N THR A 22 14.62 -15.30 24.87
CA THR A 22 14.06 -15.82 23.62
C THR A 22 15.04 -16.77 22.94
N LEU A 23 16.26 -16.32 22.68
CA LEU A 23 17.28 -17.11 21.97
C LEU A 23 17.74 -18.33 22.79
N SER A 24 17.88 -18.18 24.11
CA SER A 24 18.22 -19.29 24.99
C SER A 24 17.13 -20.37 25.02
N SER A 25 15.85 -19.98 24.97
CA SER A 25 14.74 -20.94 24.95
C SER A 25 14.73 -21.80 23.68
N ALA A 26 15.28 -21.29 22.58
CA ALA A 26 15.49 -22.01 21.33
C ALA A 26 16.86 -22.71 21.21
N ASN A 27 17.64 -22.77 22.29
CA ASN A 27 18.95 -23.43 22.33
C ASN A 27 19.99 -22.79 21.37
N ILE A 28 19.89 -21.48 21.16
CA ILE A 28 20.85 -20.63 20.45
C ILE A 28 21.75 -19.97 21.50
N LYS A 29 23.07 -20.04 21.32
CA LYS A 29 24.01 -19.36 22.24
C LYS A 29 23.88 -17.85 22.00
N CYS A 30 23.63 -17.08 23.06
CA CYS A 30 23.46 -15.63 22.97
C CYS A 30 24.48 -14.93 23.89
N GLU A 31 25.05 -13.83 23.42
CA GLU A 31 25.86 -12.91 24.22
C GLU A 31 25.34 -11.50 24.01
N THR A 32 25.28 -10.69 25.07
CA THR A 32 24.67 -9.36 25.02
C THR A 32 25.67 -8.26 25.37
N PHE A 33 25.58 -7.14 24.67
CA PHE A 33 26.44 -5.97 24.82
C PHE A 33 25.60 -4.72 25.04
N ALA A 34 26.08 -3.80 25.88
CA ALA A 34 25.38 -2.56 26.19
C ALA A 34 25.73 -1.41 25.23
N ASP A 35 26.80 -1.56 24.46
CA ASP A 35 27.37 -0.53 23.59
C ASP A 35 28.12 -1.16 22.40
N ALA A 36 28.19 -0.41 21.31
CA ALA A 36 28.82 -0.83 20.06
C ALA A 36 30.35 -0.98 20.17
N GLU A 37 31.01 -0.24 21.06
CA GLU A 37 32.47 -0.31 21.27
C GLU A 37 32.88 -1.68 21.81
N SER A 38 32.11 -2.20 22.77
CA SER A 38 32.29 -3.54 23.34
C SER A 38 32.13 -4.63 22.29
N VAL A 39 31.19 -4.48 21.35
CA VAL A 39 31.01 -5.40 20.21
C VAL A 39 32.24 -5.39 19.32
N LEU A 40 32.74 -4.21 18.94
CA LEU A 40 33.92 -4.08 18.08
C LEU A 40 35.18 -4.68 18.71
N MET A 41 35.36 -4.53 20.03
CA MET A 41 36.46 -5.18 20.75
C MET A 41 36.30 -6.71 20.84
N ALA A 42 35.06 -7.19 21.01
CA ALA A 42 34.78 -8.62 21.05
C ALA A 42 35.02 -9.28 19.68
N LEU A 43 34.66 -8.60 18.59
CA LEU A 43 34.86 -9.04 17.20
C LEU A 43 36.34 -9.29 16.86
N GLU A 44 37.28 -8.68 17.58
CA GLU A 44 38.72 -8.95 17.42
C GLU A 44 39.13 -10.35 17.93
N ARG A 45 38.31 -10.96 18.80
CA ARG A 45 38.63 -12.23 19.47
C ARG A 45 37.81 -13.39 18.92
N GLU A 46 36.53 -13.17 18.68
CA GLU A 46 35.58 -14.18 18.25
C GLU A 46 34.54 -13.55 17.32
N THR A 47 34.01 -14.32 16.36
CA THR A 47 32.97 -13.85 15.44
C THR A 47 31.68 -14.63 15.69
N PRO A 48 30.54 -13.97 15.93
CA PRO A 48 29.26 -14.65 16.00
C PRO A 48 28.81 -15.12 14.61
N ASP A 49 27.77 -15.96 14.55
CA ASP A 49 27.11 -16.30 13.29
C ASP A 49 26.17 -15.18 12.81
N VAL A 50 25.61 -14.40 13.75
CA VAL A 50 24.69 -13.28 13.50
C VAL A 50 24.91 -12.19 14.55
N LEU A 51 24.89 -10.92 14.12
CA LEU A 51 24.86 -9.76 15.02
C LEU A 51 23.48 -9.10 14.95
N VAL A 52 22.85 -8.85 16.09
CA VAL A 52 21.61 -8.08 16.20
C VAL A 52 21.91 -6.76 16.89
N SER A 53 21.70 -5.62 16.24
CA SER A 53 22.08 -4.30 16.76
C SER A 53 20.93 -3.32 16.72
N ASP A 54 20.73 -2.55 17.79
CA ASP A 54 19.87 -1.38 17.74
C ASP A 54 20.45 -0.29 16.81
N ILE A 55 19.59 0.49 16.13
CA ILE A 55 20.00 1.64 15.32
C ILE A 55 20.49 2.78 16.21
N ARG A 56 19.78 3.05 17.31
CA ARG A 56 20.06 4.24 18.15
C ARG A 56 20.73 3.80 19.44
N MET A 57 22.04 3.94 19.49
CA MET A 57 22.83 3.68 20.70
C MET A 57 23.70 4.91 21.01
N PRO A 58 23.99 5.19 22.29
CA PRO A 58 24.93 6.24 22.67
C PRO A 58 26.33 5.96 22.12
N GLY A 59 26.98 7.00 21.57
CA GLY A 59 28.32 6.88 20.99
C GLY A 59 28.27 6.45 19.52
N ILE A 60 28.70 5.22 19.24
CA ILE A 60 28.63 4.63 17.90
C ILE A 60 27.20 4.11 17.68
N ASP A 61 26.51 4.66 16.68
CA ASP A 61 25.16 4.21 16.31
C ASP A 61 25.18 2.86 15.56
N GLY A 62 24.03 2.20 15.43
CA GLY A 62 23.94 0.88 14.81
C GLY A 62 24.27 0.86 13.33
N ILE A 63 24.14 1.99 12.63
CA ILE A 63 24.44 2.11 11.20
C ILE A 63 25.95 2.25 10.98
N GLU A 64 26.62 3.02 11.83
CA GLU A 64 28.06 3.15 11.85
C GLU A 64 28.72 1.84 12.33
N LEU A 65 28.13 1.17 13.32
CA LEU A 65 28.54 -0.18 13.71
C LEU A 65 28.41 -1.14 12.52
N LEU A 66 27.28 -1.16 11.82
CA LEU A 66 27.08 -1.98 10.61
C LEU A 66 28.17 -1.72 9.57
N LYS A 67 28.51 -0.45 9.32
CA LYS A 67 29.57 -0.09 8.37
C LYS A 67 30.91 -0.67 8.79
N GLN A 68 31.31 -0.47 10.04
CA GLN A 68 32.60 -0.97 10.56
C GLN A 68 32.65 -2.50 10.62
N VAL A 69 31.51 -3.15 10.90
CA VAL A 69 31.38 -4.61 10.87
C VAL A 69 31.50 -5.12 9.43
N ASN A 70 30.83 -4.50 8.48
CA ASN A 70 30.88 -4.90 7.07
C ASN A 70 32.29 -4.69 6.46
N GLU A 71 33.03 -3.67 6.89
CA GLU A 71 34.42 -3.46 6.49
C GLU A 71 35.38 -4.54 7.05
N ARG A 72 35.14 -5.02 8.28
CA ARG A 72 36.01 -6.00 8.96
C ARG A 72 35.61 -7.45 8.74
N SER A 73 34.32 -7.71 8.58
CA SER A 73 33.69 -9.03 8.51
C SER A 73 32.45 -8.97 7.62
N PRO A 74 32.64 -8.83 6.29
CA PRO A 74 31.53 -8.66 5.34
C PRO A 74 30.58 -9.86 5.27
N ASP A 75 31.03 -11.04 5.71
CA ASP A 75 30.24 -12.27 5.74
C ASP A 75 29.36 -12.40 7.00
N LEU A 76 29.48 -11.47 7.95
CA LEU A 76 28.68 -11.51 9.18
C LEU A 76 27.29 -10.88 8.91
N PRO A 77 26.19 -11.65 8.87
CA PRO A 77 24.87 -11.07 8.75
C PRO A 77 24.52 -10.24 9.98
N VAL A 78 24.19 -8.97 9.73
CA VAL A 78 23.76 -8.03 10.78
C VAL A 78 22.26 -7.77 10.65
N ILE A 79 21.51 -8.05 11.70
CA ILE A 79 20.10 -7.69 11.85
C ILE A 79 20.01 -6.37 12.61
N ILE A 80 19.29 -5.41 12.06
CA ILE A 80 19.15 -4.09 12.66
C ILE A 80 17.79 -3.95 13.35
N MET A 81 17.79 -3.63 14.64
CA MET A 81 16.60 -3.33 15.43
C MET A 81 16.36 -1.81 15.46
N THR A 82 15.11 -1.35 15.45
CA THR A 82 14.84 0.08 15.67
C THR A 82 13.46 0.34 16.23
N ALA A 83 13.35 1.44 16.96
CA ALA A 83 12.09 2.00 17.44
C ALA A 83 11.41 2.96 16.44
N HIS A 84 12.01 3.22 15.27
CA HIS A 84 11.47 4.16 14.29
C HIS A 84 11.21 3.53 12.91
N SER A 85 10.01 3.82 12.44
CA SER A 85 9.35 3.57 11.15
C SER A 85 10.03 4.16 9.91
N ASP A 86 11.31 4.50 10.02
CA ASP A 86 12.03 5.34 9.06
C ASP A 86 12.51 4.51 7.87
N LEU A 87 11.89 4.74 6.71
CA LEU A 87 12.20 4.09 5.44
C LEU A 87 13.69 4.21 5.10
N ASP A 88 14.28 5.39 5.32
CA ASP A 88 15.68 5.63 4.96
C ASP A 88 16.63 4.85 5.86
N ALA A 89 16.30 4.65 7.14
CA ALA A 89 17.12 3.84 8.04
C ALA A 89 17.06 2.35 7.64
N ALA A 90 15.87 1.85 7.29
CA ALA A 90 15.70 0.48 6.81
C ALA A 90 16.41 0.27 5.46
N VAL A 91 16.25 1.18 4.51
CA VAL A 91 16.88 1.09 3.20
C VAL A 91 18.38 1.31 3.28
N ASN A 92 18.88 2.25 4.09
CA ASN A 92 20.31 2.42 4.35
C ASN A 92 20.92 1.18 4.99
N ALA A 93 20.22 0.54 5.93
CA ALA A 93 20.69 -0.72 6.52
C ALA A 93 20.87 -1.78 5.41
N TYR A 94 19.86 -1.99 4.56
CA TYR A 94 19.99 -2.92 3.42
C TYR A 94 21.09 -2.52 2.43
N GLN A 95 21.20 -1.22 2.10
CA GLN A 95 22.24 -0.71 1.21
C GLN A 95 23.64 -0.89 1.81
N LYS A 96 23.80 -0.77 3.12
CA LYS A 96 25.07 -0.94 3.86
C LYS A 96 25.37 -2.40 4.24
N GLY A 97 24.53 -3.35 3.84
CA GLY A 97 24.80 -4.78 3.99
C GLY A 97 24.13 -5.45 5.20
N ALA A 98 23.15 -4.81 5.83
CA ALA A 98 22.32 -5.50 6.82
C ALA A 98 21.59 -6.68 6.16
N PHE A 99 21.56 -7.80 6.88
CA PHE A 99 20.87 -9.01 6.44
C PHE A 99 19.37 -8.81 6.47
N GLU A 100 18.84 -8.30 7.59
CA GLU A 100 17.42 -8.02 7.74
C GLU A 100 17.16 -6.98 8.85
N TYR A 101 15.92 -6.55 8.97
CA TYR A 101 15.49 -5.48 9.87
C TYR A 101 14.37 -5.96 10.79
N LEU A 102 14.43 -5.58 12.07
CA LEU A 102 13.50 -5.98 13.12
C LEU A 102 12.87 -4.74 13.80
N PRO A 103 11.58 -4.44 13.57
CA PRO A 103 10.92 -3.31 14.22
C PRO A 103 10.67 -3.58 15.72
N LYS A 104 10.86 -2.57 16.57
CA LYS A 104 10.44 -2.57 17.98
C LYS A 104 9.05 -1.91 18.10
N PRO A 105 8.06 -2.50 18.79
CA PRO A 105 8.12 -3.78 19.51
C PRO A 105 8.12 -4.98 18.56
N PHE A 106 8.94 -5.98 18.85
CA PHE A 106 9.09 -7.19 18.03
C PHE A 106 8.33 -8.38 18.64
N ASP A 107 7.85 -9.27 17.76
CA ASP A 107 7.32 -10.56 18.15
C ASP A 107 8.46 -11.57 18.36
N VAL A 108 8.34 -12.37 19.42
CA VAL A 108 9.36 -13.35 19.85
C VAL A 108 9.55 -14.46 18.80
N ASP A 109 8.46 -14.93 18.20
CA ASP A 109 8.47 -16.03 17.22
C ASP A 109 8.99 -15.54 15.85
N GLU A 110 8.62 -14.32 15.44
CA GLU A 110 9.16 -13.68 14.22
C GLU A 110 10.68 -13.47 14.35
N THR A 111 11.13 -12.99 15.50
CA THR A 111 12.56 -12.77 15.80
C THR A 111 13.36 -14.06 15.75
N LEU A 112 12.82 -15.15 16.31
CA LEU A 112 13.49 -16.45 16.29
C LEU A 112 13.66 -16.98 14.87
N THR A 113 12.59 -16.90 14.09
CA THR A 113 12.57 -17.33 12.68
C THR A 113 13.59 -16.53 11.85
N LEU A 114 13.69 -15.22 12.13
CA LEU A 114 14.63 -14.31 11.49
C LEU A 114 16.09 -14.70 11.78
N VAL A 115 16.40 -14.94 13.05
CA VAL A 115 17.74 -15.31 13.50
C VAL A 115 18.15 -16.69 12.97
N GLU A 116 17.26 -17.69 12.97
CA GLU A 116 17.55 -19.01 12.40
C GLU A 116 17.85 -18.92 10.88
N ARG A 117 17.12 -18.07 10.15
CA ARG A 117 17.40 -17.80 8.73
C ARG A 117 18.75 -17.11 8.52
N ALA A 118 19.09 -16.14 9.36
CA ALA A 118 20.39 -15.45 9.32
C ALA A 118 21.55 -16.41 9.61
N ILE A 119 21.41 -17.31 10.59
CA ILE A 119 22.42 -18.35 10.88
C ILE A 119 22.60 -19.28 9.68
N THR A 120 21.50 -19.72 9.06
CA THR A 120 21.56 -20.59 7.87
C THR A 120 22.25 -19.88 6.70
N HIS A 121 21.93 -18.61 6.48
CA HIS A 121 22.55 -17.80 5.44
C HIS A 121 24.04 -17.56 5.68
N SER A 122 24.46 -17.31 6.92
CA SER A 122 25.88 -17.20 7.32
C SER A 122 26.66 -18.47 6.97
N GLN A 123 26.04 -19.64 7.13
CA GLN A 123 26.64 -20.94 6.80
C GLN A 123 26.72 -21.17 5.28
N GLU A 124 25.76 -20.66 4.51
CA GLU A 124 25.68 -20.80 3.05
C GLU A 124 26.52 -19.75 2.29
N GLN A 125 26.68 -18.54 2.83
CA GLN A 125 27.36 -17.41 2.18
C GLN A 125 28.90 -17.48 2.18
N LYS A 126 29.51 -18.47 2.85
CA LYS A 126 30.97 -18.71 2.75
C LYS A 126 31.47 -19.04 1.33
N GLN A 127 30.62 -18.98 0.30
CA GLN A 127 30.93 -19.38 -1.07
C GLN A 127 30.89 -18.29 -2.16
N ASP A 128 30.33 -17.08 -1.99
CA ASP A 128 30.39 -16.08 -3.07
C ASP A 128 30.24 -14.63 -2.55
N GLN A 129 31.21 -13.75 -2.90
CA GLN A 129 31.31 -12.37 -2.41
C GLN A 129 31.31 -11.29 -3.52
N ALA A 130 31.01 -10.06 -3.03
CA ALA A 130 31.40 -8.70 -3.49
C ALA A 130 30.41 -7.95 -4.40
N ALA A 131 30.12 -6.64 -4.28
CA ALA A 131 30.45 -5.52 -3.36
C ALA A 131 29.69 -4.23 -3.83
N LEU A 132 29.91 -3.08 -3.14
CA LEU A 132 29.72 -1.63 -3.53
C LEU A 132 28.43 -0.91 -3.02
N THR A 133 28.37 0.41 -2.74
CA THR A 133 29.10 1.48 -1.97
C THR A 133 28.23 2.76 -2.04
N ASP A 134 28.22 3.59 -0.97
CA ASP A 134 27.65 4.95 -0.68
C ASP A 134 26.93 5.80 -1.77
N ASP A 135 25.81 6.48 -1.44
CA ASP A 135 25.76 7.93 -1.05
C ASP A 135 24.33 8.53 -0.82
N ASP A 136 24.30 9.62 -0.02
CA ASP A 136 23.31 10.72 0.17
C ASP A 136 21.95 10.57 0.91
N TYR A 137 21.85 11.32 2.02
CA TYR A 137 20.70 11.50 2.92
C TYR A 137 19.79 12.64 2.40
N THR A 138 18.49 12.39 2.24
CA THR A 138 17.46 13.42 1.99
C THR A 138 16.20 12.97 2.72
N PRO A 139 15.43 13.86 3.36
CA PRO A 139 14.35 13.46 4.28
C PRO A 139 13.25 12.60 3.62
N PRO A 140 12.55 11.75 4.41
CA PRO A 140 11.66 10.72 3.89
C PRO A 140 10.36 11.30 3.32
N GLU A 141 9.99 10.84 2.13
CA GLU A 141 8.75 11.21 1.42
C GLU A 141 7.56 10.28 1.80
N ILE A 142 7.83 9.13 2.42
CA ILE A 142 6.82 8.12 2.78
C ILE A 142 6.82 7.90 4.29
N ILE A 143 5.68 8.15 4.92
CA ILE A 143 5.47 8.01 6.37
C ILE A 143 4.60 6.77 6.62
N GLY A 144 5.03 5.89 7.51
CA GLY A 144 4.21 4.79 8.00
C GLY A 144 4.91 3.88 9.02
N GLU A 145 4.27 3.67 10.16
CA GLU A 145 4.76 2.81 11.26
C GLU A 145 3.98 1.53 11.41
N ALA A 146 2.76 1.49 10.85
CA ALA A 146 1.92 0.32 10.91
C ALA A 146 2.67 -0.92 10.38
N PRO A 147 2.52 -2.10 11.01
CA PRO A 147 3.18 -3.33 10.57
C PRO A 147 2.99 -3.63 9.08
N ALA A 148 1.80 -3.34 8.55
CA ALA A 148 1.49 -3.51 7.12
C ALA A 148 2.34 -2.60 6.20
N MET A 149 2.70 -1.39 6.64
CA MET A 149 3.62 -0.52 5.89
C MET A 149 5.08 -0.97 6.01
N GLN A 150 5.47 -1.58 7.13
CA GLN A 150 6.82 -2.14 7.29
C GLN A 150 7.10 -3.27 6.29
N GLU A 151 6.10 -4.08 5.94
CA GLU A 151 6.23 -5.07 4.85
C GLU A 151 6.51 -4.42 3.50
N VAL A 152 5.85 -3.31 3.18
CA VAL A 152 6.08 -2.52 1.96
C VAL A 152 7.52 -2.00 1.94
N PHE A 153 8.01 -1.45 3.06
CA PHE A 153 9.38 -0.95 3.18
C PHE A 153 10.43 -2.06 3.04
N ARG A 154 10.19 -3.23 3.64
CA ARG A 154 11.04 -4.42 3.45
C ARG A 154 11.09 -4.83 1.97
N ALA A 155 9.96 -4.81 1.28
CA ALA A 155 9.90 -5.12 -0.16
C ALA A 155 10.70 -4.10 -0.99
N ILE A 156 10.55 -2.80 -0.73
CA ILE A 156 11.34 -1.74 -1.39
C ILE A 156 12.84 -1.95 -1.15
N GLY A 157 13.25 -2.20 0.10
CA GLY A 157 14.63 -2.45 0.48
C GLY A 157 15.24 -3.64 -0.28
N ARG A 158 14.54 -4.77 -0.36
CA ARG A 158 14.99 -5.96 -1.10
C ARG A 158 15.06 -5.72 -2.62
N LEU A 159 14.17 -4.90 -3.16
CA LEU A 159 14.09 -4.61 -4.60
C LEU A 159 14.97 -3.45 -5.06
N SER A 160 15.58 -2.73 -4.11
CA SER A 160 16.47 -1.60 -4.37
C SER A 160 17.58 -2.00 -5.35
N ARG A 161 18.30 -3.09 -5.11
CA ARG A 161 19.44 -3.54 -5.93
C ARG A 161 19.06 -4.24 -7.25
N SER A 162 17.77 -4.44 -7.52
CA SER A 162 17.30 -5.19 -8.68
C SER A 162 16.67 -4.30 -9.74
N SER A 163 16.85 -4.66 -11.02
CA SER A 163 16.19 -4.01 -12.16
C SER A 163 14.90 -4.74 -12.60
N ILE A 164 14.39 -5.67 -11.79
CA ILE A 164 13.17 -6.44 -12.09
C ILE A 164 11.94 -5.52 -12.14
N SER A 165 10.97 -5.91 -12.99
CA SER A 165 9.66 -5.26 -13.08
C SER A 165 8.86 -5.45 -11.80
N VAL A 166 8.27 -4.37 -11.31
CA VAL A 166 7.47 -4.37 -10.08
C VAL A 166 6.05 -3.93 -10.41
N LEU A 167 5.07 -4.69 -9.93
CA LEU A 167 3.65 -4.34 -9.96
C LEU A 167 3.21 -3.85 -8.57
N ILE A 168 2.75 -2.61 -8.49
CA ILE A 168 2.25 -1.98 -7.28
C ILE A 168 0.73 -2.01 -7.30
N ASN A 169 0.12 -2.69 -6.34
CA ASN A 169 -1.32 -2.77 -6.18
C ASN A 169 -1.75 -1.98 -4.95
N GLY A 170 -2.77 -1.14 -5.09
CA GLY A 170 -3.30 -0.37 -3.96
C GLY A 170 -4.45 0.50 -4.38
N GLU A 171 -5.36 0.79 -3.45
CA GLU A 171 -6.49 1.68 -3.70
C GLU A 171 -6.03 3.08 -4.14
N SER A 172 -6.94 3.83 -4.75
CA SER A 172 -6.65 5.21 -5.14
C SER A 172 -6.27 6.04 -3.89
N GLY A 173 -5.23 6.88 -4.03
CA GLY A 173 -4.77 7.74 -2.95
C GLY A 173 -3.97 7.04 -1.84
N THR A 174 -3.52 5.79 -2.01
CA THR A 174 -2.69 5.09 -1.01
C THR A 174 -1.20 5.44 -1.03
N GLY A 175 -0.72 6.12 -2.08
CA GLY A 175 0.70 6.49 -2.25
C GLY A 175 1.49 5.61 -3.23
N LYS A 176 0.85 5.00 -4.22
CA LYS A 176 1.50 4.15 -5.24
C LYS A 176 2.67 4.83 -5.96
N GLU A 177 2.50 6.10 -6.31
CA GLU A 177 3.52 6.91 -6.99
C GLU A 177 4.74 7.14 -6.10
N LEU A 178 4.54 7.43 -4.82
CA LEU A 178 5.64 7.59 -3.86
C LEU A 178 6.46 6.30 -3.73
N VAL A 179 5.80 5.14 -3.67
CA VAL A 179 6.49 3.84 -3.66
C VAL A 179 7.30 3.61 -4.94
N ALA A 180 6.78 4.02 -6.09
CA ALA A 180 7.51 3.94 -7.36
C ALA A 180 8.74 4.85 -7.39
N HIS A 181 8.63 6.07 -6.84
CA HIS A 181 9.76 6.98 -6.65
C HIS A 181 10.83 6.38 -5.73
N ALA A 182 10.43 5.82 -4.58
CA ALA A 182 11.35 5.16 -3.66
C ALA A 182 12.09 3.99 -4.34
N LEU A 183 11.39 3.15 -5.10
CA LEU A 183 12.01 2.04 -5.85
C LEU A 183 13.03 2.53 -6.89
N HIS A 184 12.81 3.69 -7.52
CA HIS A 184 13.75 4.27 -8.46
C HIS A 184 14.97 4.89 -7.75
N ARG A 185 14.72 5.70 -6.71
CA ARG A 185 15.74 6.40 -5.93
C ARG A 185 16.76 5.47 -5.29
N HIS A 186 16.32 4.29 -4.82
CA HIS A 186 17.24 3.33 -4.21
C HIS A 186 17.80 2.31 -5.20
N SER A 187 17.59 2.51 -6.50
CA SER A 187 18.05 1.58 -7.53
C SER A 187 19.41 1.93 -8.12
N PRO A 188 20.07 0.99 -8.83
CA PRO A 188 21.25 1.29 -9.65
C PRO A 188 21.01 2.38 -10.70
N ARG A 189 19.75 2.75 -10.94
CA ARG A 189 19.30 3.78 -11.89
C ARG A 189 18.87 5.08 -11.19
N ALA A 190 19.18 5.29 -9.92
CA ALA A 190 18.79 6.48 -9.16
C ALA A 190 19.18 7.80 -9.83
N SER A 191 20.33 7.83 -10.51
CA SER A 191 20.83 9.02 -11.21
C SER A 191 20.31 9.16 -12.66
N LYS A 192 19.37 8.29 -13.07
CA LYS A 192 18.82 8.22 -14.44
C LYS A 192 17.39 8.76 -14.47
N PRO A 193 16.79 9.04 -15.63
CA PRO A 193 15.46 9.63 -15.66
C PRO A 193 14.40 8.71 -15.04
N PHE A 194 13.53 9.31 -14.21
CA PHE A 194 12.26 8.73 -13.80
C PHE A 194 11.14 9.40 -14.61
N ILE A 195 10.46 8.62 -15.46
CA ILE A 195 9.35 9.12 -16.28
C ILE A 195 8.06 8.49 -15.77
N ALA A 196 7.18 9.30 -15.19
CA ALA A 196 5.85 8.88 -14.78
C ALA A 196 4.81 9.13 -15.88
N LEU A 197 3.90 8.18 -16.07
CA LEU A 197 2.82 8.28 -17.02
C LEU A 197 1.54 7.67 -16.45
N ASN A 198 0.51 8.50 -16.27
CA ASN A 198 -0.79 8.06 -15.81
C ASN A 198 -1.71 7.75 -17.00
N MET A 199 -2.14 6.49 -17.12
CA MET A 199 -2.96 6.03 -18.24
C MET A 199 -4.38 6.62 -18.22
N ALA A 200 -4.94 6.83 -17.04
CA ALA A 200 -6.29 7.38 -16.88
C ALA A 200 -6.39 8.86 -17.26
N ALA A 201 -5.27 9.61 -17.19
CA ALA A 201 -5.22 11.03 -17.53
C ALA A 201 -5.08 11.32 -19.04
N ILE A 202 -4.75 10.31 -19.85
CA ILE A 202 -4.45 10.47 -21.28
C ILE A 202 -5.61 9.88 -22.11
N PRO A 203 -6.13 10.62 -23.09
CA PRO A 203 -7.12 10.06 -24.02
C PRO A 203 -6.59 8.80 -24.68
N LYS A 204 -7.43 7.74 -24.77
CA LYS A 204 -7.02 6.41 -25.25
C LYS A 204 -6.30 6.45 -26.59
N ASP A 205 -6.75 7.29 -27.53
CA ASP A 205 -6.17 7.45 -28.86
C ASP A 205 -4.76 8.07 -28.86
N LEU A 206 -4.38 8.76 -27.78
CA LEU A 206 -3.08 9.42 -27.64
C LEU A 206 -2.07 8.60 -26.83
N ILE A 207 -2.50 7.58 -26.09
CA ILE A 207 -1.63 6.76 -25.24
C ILE A 207 -0.49 6.14 -26.08
N GLU A 208 -0.79 5.64 -27.27
CA GLU A 208 0.21 5.02 -28.15
C GLU A 208 1.30 6.02 -28.55
N SER A 209 0.88 7.23 -28.94
CA SER A 209 1.77 8.31 -29.36
C SER A 209 2.59 8.88 -28.21
N GLU A 210 2.03 8.97 -27.00
CA GLU A 210 2.76 9.38 -25.80
C GLU A 210 3.80 8.33 -25.37
N LEU A 211 3.45 7.04 -25.38
CA LEU A 211 4.36 5.96 -24.99
C LEU A 211 5.51 5.76 -25.99
N PHE A 212 5.18 5.58 -27.27
CA PHE A 212 6.12 5.17 -28.30
C PHE A 212 6.60 6.31 -29.19
N GLY A 213 6.02 7.50 -29.11
CA GLY A 213 6.34 8.60 -30.02
C GLY A 213 5.82 8.35 -31.43
N HIS A 214 5.95 9.35 -32.29
CA HIS A 214 5.44 9.28 -33.67
C HIS A 214 6.40 9.93 -34.67
N GLU A 215 6.36 9.42 -35.90
CA GLU A 215 6.98 10.08 -37.05
C GLU A 215 6.05 11.13 -37.66
N LYS A 216 6.63 12.00 -38.49
CA LYS A 216 5.87 13.02 -39.21
C LYS A 216 4.87 12.35 -40.16
N GLY A 217 3.59 12.71 -40.06
CA GLY A 217 2.52 12.15 -40.89
C GLY A 217 1.92 10.84 -40.37
N ALA A 218 2.26 10.39 -39.16
CA ALA A 218 1.72 9.16 -38.58
C ALA A 218 0.19 9.16 -38.39
N PHE A 219 -0.40 10.33 -38.11
CA PHE A 219 -1.84 10.56 -38.00
C PHE A 219 -2.17 12.02 -38.34
N THR A 220 -3.47 12.34 -38.48
CA THR A 220 -3.93 13.70 -38.77
C THR A 220 -3.52 14.67 -37.65
N GLY A 221 -2.61 15.60 -37.92
CA GLY A 221 -2.04 16.53 -36.93
C GLY A 221 -0.60 16.25 -36.51
N ALA A 222 0.00 15.13 -36.95
CA ALA A 222 1.40 14.77 -36.71
C ALA A 222 2.37 15.58 -37.59
N ASN A 223 2.51 16.88 -37.32
CA ASN A 223 3.31 17.79 -38.14
C ASN A 223 4.83 17.64 -37.94
N ASN A 224 5.24 17.19 -36.76
CA ASN A 224 6.63 17.02 -36.35
C ASN A 224 6.85 15.62 -35.78
N ILE A 225 8.11 15.20 -35.71
CA ILE A 225 8.51 13.98 -35.00
C ILE A 225 8.45 14.26 -33.50
N ARG A 226 7.92 13.31 -32.71
CA ARG A 226 7.89 13.41 -31.25
C ARG A 226 8.45 12.14 -30.62
N GLN A 227 9.36 12.30 -29.66
CA GLN A 227 9.90 11.20 -28.87
C GLN A 227 8.89 10.72 -27.83
N GLY A 228 8.71 9.40 -27.73
CA GLY A 228 7.84 8.77 -26.74
C GLY A 228 8.47 8.70 -25.35
N ARG A 229 7.67 8.35 -24.34
CA ARG A 229 8.13 8.16 -22.96
C ARG A 229 9.15 7.04 -22.81
N PHE A 230 9.06 5.98 -23.63
CA PHE A 230 10.08 4.92 -23.64
C PHE A 230 11.47 5.42 -24.04
N GLU A 231 11.56 6.32 -25.02
CA GLU A 231 12.83 6.94 -25.42
C GLU A 231 13.36 7.87 -24.32
N GLN A 232 12.47 8.67 -23.72
CA GLN A 232 12.83 9.59 -22.63
C GLN A 232 13.31 8.84 -21.37
N ALA A 233 12.75 7.66 -21.10
CA ALA A 233 13.10 6.81 -19.96
C ALA A 233 14.30 5.89 -20.22
N ASN A 234 14.96 5.99 -21.38
CA ASN A 234 16.06 5.10 -21.73
C ASN A 234 17.22 5.17 -20.71
N GLY A 235 17.63 4.01 -20.21
CA GLY A 235 18.62 3.85 -19.13
C GLY A 235 18.06 4.12 -17.73
N GLY A 236 16.80 4.55 -17.60
CA GLY A 236 16.14 4.91 -16.34
C GLY A 236 14.96 4.00 -16.00
N THR A 237 13.94 4.60 -15.38
CA THR A 237 12.71 3.93 -14.96
C THR A 237 11.50 4.60 -15.62
N LEU A 238 10.60 3.80 -16.19
CA LEU A 238 9.29 4.22 -16.66
C LEU A 238 8.23 3.69 -15.67
N PHE A 239 7.54 4.63 -15.02
CA PHE A 239 6.43 4.37 -14.14
C PHE A 239 5.10 4.48 -14.90
N LEU A 240 4.36 3.38 -14.96
CA LEU A 240 3.05 3.28 -15.61
C LEU A 240 1.96 3.22 -14.55
N ASP A 241 1.35 4.36 -14.24
CA ASP A 241 0.24 4.43 -13.30
C ASP A 241 -1.10 4.10 -13.98
N GLU A 242 -1.95 3.41 -13.23
CA GLU A 242 -3.22 2.85 -13.69
C GLU A 242 -3.10 1.98 -14.96
N ILE A 243 -2.15 1.02 -14.95
CA ILE A 243 -1.90 0.11 -16.08
C ILE A 243 -3.14 -0.68 -16.52
N GLY A 244 -4.12 -0.85 -15.63
CA GLY A 244 -5.40 -1.50 -15.93
C GLY A 244 -6.26 -0.75 -16.97
N ASP A 245 -6.04 0.57 -17.15
CA ASP A 245 -6.78 1.39 -18.11
C ASP A 245 -6.18 1.38 -19.52
N MET A 246 -5.08 0.62 -19.72
CA MET A 246 -4.41 0.52 -21.02
C MET A 246 -5.24 -0.27 -22.05
N PRO A 247 -5.48 0.27 -23.26
CA PRO A 247 -6.13 -0.45 -24.36
C PRO A 247 -5.38 -1.73 -24.82
N LEU A 248 -6.12 -2.76 -25.24
CA LEU A 248 -5.58 -4.10 -25.62
C LEU A 248 -4.55 -4.07 -26.77
N ASP A 249 -4.75 -3.18 -27.73
CA ASP A 249 -3.85 -2.96 -28.86
C ASP A 249 -2.50 -2.41 -28.40
N ILE A 250 -2.51 -1.51 -27.42
CA ILE A 250 -1.31 -0.93 -26.80
C ILE A 250 -0.63 -1.96 -25.89
N GLN A 251 -1.39 -2.76 -25.14
CA GLN A 251 -0.86 -3.86 -24.32
C GLN A 251 0.00 -4.84 -25.14
N THR A 252 -0.43 -5.14 -26.36
CA THR A 252 0.32 -6.03 -27.27
C THR A 252 1.69 -5.45 -27.65
N ARG A 253 1.78 -4.12 -27.82
CA ARG A 253 3.05 -3.45 -28.12
C ARG A 253 3.94 -3.35 -26.89
N LEU A 254 3.35 -3.04 -25.73
CA LEU A 254 4.07 -3.03 -24.46
C LEU A 254 4.74 -4.38 -24.18
N LEU A 255 4.02 -5.49 -24.42
CA LEU A 255 4.57 -6.83 -24.30
C LEU A 255 5.81 -7.05 -25.17
N ARG A 256 5.81 -6.57 -26.42
CA ARG A 256 6.98 -6.65 -27.32
C ARG A 256 8.17 -5.87 -26.77
N VAL A 257 7.93 -4.68 -26.21
CA VAL A 257 9.00 -3.88 -25.60
C VAL A 257 9.58 -4.60 -24.39
N LEU A 258 8.72 -5.17 -23.54
CA LEU A 258 9.14 -5.94 -22.37
C LEU A 258 9.93 -7.21 -22.76
N ALA A 259 9.60 -7.84 -23.89
CA ALA A 259 10.24 -9.05 -24.39
C ALA A 259 11.58 -8.78 -25.08
N ASP A 260 11.60 -7.85 -26.04
CA ASP A 260 12.71 -7.66 -26.98
C ASP A 260 13.57 -6.42 -26.67
N GLY A 261 13.12 -5.53 -25.78
CA GLY A 261 13.79 -4.26 -25.47
C GLY A 261 13.80 -3.28 -26.65
N GLN A 262 12.90 -3.45 -27.61
CA GLN A 262 12.81 -2.60 -28.80
C GLN A 262 11.36 -2.34 -29.20
N PHE A 263 11.13 -1.21 -29.87
CA PHE A 263 9.82 -0.85 -30.40
C PHE A 263 9.95 0.03 -31.65
N TYR A 264 8.81 0.33 -32.27
CA TYR A 264 8.71 1.23 -33.42
C TYR A 264 7.85 2.42 -33.03
N ARG A 265 8.25 3.62 -33.47
CA ARG A 265 7.38 4.80 -33.38
C ARG A 265 6.10 4.58 -34.18
N VAL A 266 5.03 5.28 -33.84
CA VAL A 266 3.81 5.28 -34.64
C VAL A 266 4.14 5.80 -36.05
N GLY A 267 3.84 5.00 -37.07
CA GLY A 267 4.16 5.28 -38.47
C GLY A 267 5.64 5.07 -38.86
N GLY A 268 6.50 4.67 -37.93
CA GLY A 268 7.93 4.44 -38.19
C GLY A 268 8.26 3.00 -38.55
N HIS A 269 9.34 2.83 -39.32
CA HIS A 269 9.83 1.51 -39.76
C HIS A 269 11.18 1.13 -39.14
N SER A 270 11.82 2.06 -38.42
CA SER A 270 13.10 1.81 -37.76
C SER A 270 12.89 1.33 -36.32
N PRO A 271 13.50 0.20 -35.90
CA PRO A 271 13.41 -0.26 -34.52
C PRO A 271 14.27 0.64 -33.62
N ILE A 272 13.73 1.00 -32.47
CA ILE A 272 14.40 1.76 -31.42
C ILE A 272 14.63 0.83 -30.25
N LYS A 273 15.90 0.60 -29.89
CA LYS A 273 16.28 -0.20 -28.73
C LYS A 273 16.38 0.70 -27.50
N VAL A 274 15.74 0.29 -26.42
CA VAL A 274 15.76 1.00 -25.14
C VAL A 274 15.98 0.02 -24.00
N ASP A 275 16.66 0.50 -22.95
CA ASP A 275 16.84 -0.25 -21.71
C ASP A 275 16.12 0.47 -20.58
N VAL A 276 14.91 0.03 -20.24
CA VAL A 276 14.02 0.73 -19.30
C VAL A 276 13.54 -0.23 -18.22
N ARG A 277 13.70 0.16 -16.95
CA ARG A 277 13.07 -0.53 -15.83
C ARG A 277 11.60 -0.14 -15.78
N ILE A 278 10.71 -1.12 -15.72
CA ILE A 278 9.28 -0.88 -15.68
C ILE A 278 8.77 -1.04 -14.26
N VAL A 279 8.06 -0.02 -13.78
CA VAL A 279 7.28 -0.07 -12.54
C VAL A 279 5.84 0.23 -12.93
N ALA A 280 4.92 -0.69 -12.66
CA ALA A 280 3.51 -0.51 -13.00
C ALA A 280 2.68 -0.38 -11.72
N ALA A 281 1.65 0.45 -11.74
CA ALA A 281 0.72 0.60 -10.63
C ALA A 281 -0.73 0.47 -11.10
N THR A 282 -1.61 -0.04 -10.24
CA THR A 282 -3.06 -0.10 -10.51
C THR A 282 -3.87 -0.24 -9.22
N HIS A 283 -5.05 0.38 -9.21
CA HIS A 283 -6.07 0.09 -8.19
C HIS A 283 -7.00 -1.07 -8.57
N GLN A 284 -6.99 -1.49 -9.84
CA GLN A 284 -7.86 -2.54 -10.35
C GLN A 284 -7.28 -3.93 -10.08
N ASN A 285 -8.16 -4.93 -9.99
CA ASN A 285 -7.76 -6.33 -9.92
C ASN A 285 -7.50 -6.84 -11.36
N LEU A 286 -6.22 -6.93 -11.73
CA LEU A 286 -5.82 -7.33 -13.10
C LEU A 286 -6.25 -8.77 -13.41
N GLU A 287 -6.26 -9.67 -12.42
CA GLU A 287 -6.69 -11.05 -12.61
C GLU A 287 -8.16 -11.13 -13.09
N LYS A 288 -9.04 -10.29 -12.53
CA LYS A 288 -10.43 -10.15 -12.97
C LYS A 288 -10.52 -9.54 -14.37
N LEU A 289 -9.67 -8.58 -14.72
CA LEU A 289 -9.64 -8.00 -16.07
C LEU A 289 -9.17 -9.02 -17.11
N VAL A 290 -8.21 -9.88 -16.75
CA VAL A 290 -7.77 -11.01 -17.60
C VAL A 290 -8.92 -11.98 -17.84
N GLN A 291 -9.67 -12.34 -16.80
CA GLN A 291 -10.84 -13.22 -16.94
C GLN A 291 -11.94 -12.62 -17.82
N LYS A 292 -12.08 -11.29 -17.83
CA LYS A 292 -13.04 -10.57 -18.69
C LYS A 292 -12.55 -10.37 -20.13
N GLY A 293 -11.26 -10.59 -20.39
CA GLY A 293 -10.63 -10.32 -21.69
C GLY A 293 -10.25 -8.85 -21.91
N ASP A 294 -10.36 -8.00 -20.89
CA ASP A 294 -10.00 -6.57 -20.94
C ASP A 294 -8.50 -6.34 -20.69
N PHE A 295 -7.79 -7.35 -20.19
CA PHE A 295 -6.34 -7.32 -20.00
C PHE A 295 -5.71 -8.62 -20.49
N ARG A 296 -4.54 -8.55 -21.12
CA ARG A 296 -3.88 -9.73 -21.66
C ARG A 296 -3.15 -10.51 -20.58
N GLU A 297 -3.34 -11.83 -20.59
CA GLU A 297 -2.70 -12.76 -19.66
C GLU A 297 -1.17 -12.76 -19.78
N ASP A 298 -0.64 -12.74 -21.01
CA ASP A 298 0.80 -12.72 -21.28
C ASP A 298 1.50 -11.46 -20.72
N LEU A 299 0.86 -10.29 -20.88
CA LEU A 299 1.34 -9.03 -20.29
C LEU A 299 1.25 -9.06 -18.76
N PHE A 300 0.16 -9.59 -18.20
CA PHE A 300 0.00 -9.71 -16.75
C PHE A 300 1.15 -10.50 -16.13
N HIS A 301 1.47 -11.67 -16.67
CA HIS A 301 2.58 -12.49 -16.16
C HIS A 301 3.95 -11.82 -16.30
N ARG A 302 4.15 -11.00 -17.35
CA ARG A 302 5.42 -10.29 -17.56
C ARG A 302 5.60 -9.09 -16.62
N LEU A 303 4.49 -8.45 -16.22
CA LEU A 303 4.50 -7.34 -15.26
C LEU A 303 4.53 -7.82 -13.81
N ASN A 304 3.76 -8.88 -13.51
CA ASN A 304 3.57 -9.44 -12.17
C ASN A 304 4.71 -10.40 -11.78
N VAL A 305 5.96 -9.94 -11.90
CA VAL A 305 7.14 -10.70 -11.44
C VAL A 305 7.29 -10.56 -9.93
N ILE A 306 7.22 -9.32 -9.44
CA ILE A 306 7.16 -9.00 -8.01
C ILE A 306 5.98 -8.06 -7.78
N ARG A 307 5.14 -8.41 -6.80
CA ARG A 307 3.97 -7.63 -6.41
C ARG A 307 4.18 -6.96 -5.07
N ILE A 308 3.92 -5.65 -5.01
CA ILE A 308 3.86 -4.89 -3.77
C ILE A 308 2.41 -4.47 -3.55
N GLN A 309 1.79 -4.94 -2.47
CA GLN A 309 0.45 -4.53 -2.07
C GLN A 309 0.56 -3.40 -1.04
N ILE A 310 0.07 -2.22 -1.38
CA ILE A 310 -0.01 -1.09 -0.44
C ILE A 310 -1.32 -1.21 0.36
N PRO A 311 -1.25 -1.21 1.70
CA PRO A 311 -2.45 -1.28 2.53
C PRO A 311 -3.29 -0.01 2.43
N ALA A 312 -4.62 -0.15 2.53
CA ALA A 312 -5.52 0.98 2.62
C ALA A 312 -5.32 1.72 3.95
N LEU A 313 -5.66 3.02 4.01
CA LEU A 313 -5.44 3.84 5.21
C LEU A 313 -6.18 3.27 6.44
N ARG A 314 -7.36 2.70 6.24
CA ARG A 314 -8.15 2.00 7.28
C ARG A 314 -7.48 0.74 7.87
N GLU A 315 -6.54 0.14 7.15
CA GLU A 315 -5.76 -1.03 7.57
C GLU A 315 -4.49 -0.64 8.34
N ARG A 316 -4.09 0.64 8.25
CA ARG A 316 -2.91 1.22 8.92
C ARG A 316 -3.29 2.41 9.80
N LYS A 317 -4.23 2.19 10.73
CA LYS A 317 -4.78 3.26 11.58
C LYS A 317 -3.73 3.96 12.44
N GLN A 318 -2.66 3.27 12.82
CA GLN A 318 -1.55 3.85 13.58
C GLN A 318 -0.86 5.00 12.83
N ASP A 319 -0.96 5.04 11.50
CA ASP A 319 -0.32 6.05 10.68
C ASP A 319 -1.17 7.32 10.52
N ILE A 320 -2.49 7.25 10.79
CA ILE A 320 -3.42 8.36 10.51
C ILE A 320 -3.03 9.61 11.28
N GLU A 321 -2.72 9.49 12.58
CA GLU A 321 -2.33 10.64 13.39
C GLU A 321 -1.06 11.31 12.87
N LYS A 322 -0.02 10.52 12.59
CA LYS A 322 1.27 11.02 12.08
C LYS A 322 1.14 11.67 10.72
N LEU A 323 0.38 11.05 9.82
CA LEU A 323 0.07 11.61 8.51
C LEU A 323 -0.72 12.93 8.64
N THR A 324 -1.69 12.99 9.55
CA THR A 324 -2.48 14.21 9.78
C THR A 324 -1.60 15.36 10.26
N LEU A 325 -0.72 15.11 11.25
CA LEU A 325 0.22 16.11 11.75
C LEU A 325 1.18 16.60 10.65
N HIS A 326 1.68 15.67 9.83
CA HIS A 326 2.54 16.00 8.70
C HIS A 326 1.84 16.88 7.66
N PHE A 327 0.62 16.52 7.24
CA PHE A 327 -0.12 17.31 6.25
C PHE A 327 -0.61 18.65 6.78
N LEU A 328 -0.90 18.77 8.08
CA LEU A 328 -1.18 20.07 8.69
C LEU A 328 0.06 20.98 8.68
N ALA A 329 1.25 20.43 8.94
CA ALA A 329 2.49 21.19 8.84
C ALA A 329 2.78 21.64 7.41
N LEU A 330 2.63 20.74 6.42
CA LEU A 330 2.80 21.07 5.00
C LEU A 330 1.79 22.13 4.53
N ALA A 331 0.52 21.98 4.89
CA ALA A 331 -0.52 22.94 4.52
C ALA A 331 -0.28 24.32 5.16
N ALA A 332 0.21 24.35 6.40
CA ALA A 332 0.55 25.58 7.09
C ALA A 332 1.74 26.31 6.42
N GLU A 333 2.78 25.57 6.00
CA GLU A 333 3.90 26.12 5.23
C GLU A 333 3.46 26.64 3.86
N GLU A 334 2.64 25.90 3.12
CA GLU A 334 2.10 26.29 1.81
C GLU A 334 1.26 27.58 1.90
N LEU A 335 0.47 27.73 2.97
CA LEU A 335 -0.44 28.87 3.17
C LEU A 335 0.20 30.03 3.96
N GLY A 336 1.40 29.84 4.51
CA GLY A 336 2.09 30.84 5.34
C GLY A 336 1.38 31.15 6.66
N VAL A 337 0.74 30.14 7.28
CA VAL A 337 -0.01 30.26 8.54
C VAL A 337 0.63 29.39 9.63
N ASP A 338 0.24 29.61 10.89
CA ASP A 338 0.69 28.78 12.00
C ASP A 338 0.14 27.35 11.90
N VAL A 339 0.97 26.37 12.26
CA VAL A 339 0.60 24.95 12.26
C VAL A 339 -0.51 24.70 13.29
N LYS A 340 -1.60 24.07 12.86
CA LYS A 340 -2.68 23.67 13.76
C LYS A 340 -2.31 22.38 14.51
N THR A 341 -2.78 22.28 15.74
CA THR A 341 -2.65 21.11 16.61
C THR A 341 -3.93 20.29 16.59
N LEU A 342 -3.85 19.01 16.96
CA LEU A 342 -5.00 18.10 16.99
C LEU A 342 -5.42 17.84 18.44
N HIS A 343 -6.72 18.01 18.72
CA HIS A 343 -7.29 17.54 19.98
C HIS A 343 -7.39 16.01 19.98
N SER A 344 -7.18 15.36 21.13
CA SER A 344 -7.19 13.89 21.27
C SER A 344 -8.49 13.24 20.76
N ALA A 345 -9.65 13.83 21.09
CA ALA A 345 -10.94 13.38 20.59
C ALA A 345 -11.08 13.45 19.05
N THR A 346 -10.36 14.37 18.40
CA THR A 346 -10.32 14.48 16.93
C THR A 346 -9.55 13.31 16.35
N VAL A 347 -8.39 12.97 16.94
CA VAL A 347 -7.59 11.79 16.56
C VAL A 347 -8.41 10.51 16.66
N ASP A 348 -9.14 10.33 17.77
CA ASP A 348 -10.05 9.18 17.96
C ASP A 348 -11.13 9.11 16.89
N THR A 349 -11.64 10.26 16.45
CA THR A 349 -12.66 10.36 15.41
C THR A 349 -12.06 9.98 14.05
N LEU A 350 -10.90 10.55 13.69
CA LEU A 350 -10.18 10.25 12.44
C LEU A 350 -9.82 8.75 12.32
N ASN A 351 -9.43 8.10 13.43
CA ASN A 351 -9.11 6.67 13.48
C ASN A 351 -10.34 5.75 13.29
N ARG A 352 -11.55 6.27 13.41
CA ARG A 352 -12.82 5.52 13.25
C ARG A 352 -13.45 5.68 11.87
N LEU A 353 -12.87 6.50 11.00
CA LEU A 353 -13.32 6.70 9.63
C LEU A 353 -12.68 5.67 8.68
N ASP A 354 -13.36 5.39 7.57
CA ASP A 354 -12.95 4.35 6.62
C ASP A 354 -12.03 4.86 5.50
N TRP A 355 -11.96 6.19 5.30
CA TRP A 355 -11.07 6.87 4.36
C TRP A 355 -11.09 6.28 2.93
N PRO A 356 -12.23 6.35 2.20
CA PRO A 356 -12.33 5.80 0.84
C PRO A 356 -11.33 6.40 -0.16
N GLY A 357 -10.93 7.66 0.02
CA GLY A 357 -9.87 8.30 -0.78
C GLY A 357 -8.47 8.20 -0.16
N ASN A 358 -8.31 7.38 0.88
CA ASN A 358 -7.06 7.08 1.57
C ASN A 358 -6.26 8.35 1.95
N VAL A 359 -4.95 8.35 1.75
CA VAL A 359 -4.02 9.41 2.14
C VAL A 359 -4.34 10.72 1.39
N ARG A 360 -4.74 10.64 0.11
CA ARG A 360 -5.13 11.82 -0.68
C ARG A 360 -6.35 12.53 -0.10
N GLN A 361 -7.33 11.78 0.40
CA GLN A 361 -8.48 12.36 1.10
C GLN A 361 -8.03 13.03 2.39
N LEU A 362 -7.20 12.36 3.20
CA LEU A 362 -6.65 12.92 4.43
C LEU A 362 -5.88 14.22 4.21
N GLU A 363 -5.01 14.26 3.19
CA GLU A 363 -4.26 15.46 2.79
C GLU A 363 -5.20 16.62 2.46
N ASN A 364 -6.21 16.38 1.61
CA ASN A 364 -7.18 17.41 1.23
C ASN A 364 -7.95 17.97 2.42
N ILE A 365 -8.29 17.11 3.39
CA ILE A 365 -8.97 17.52 4.62
C ILE A 365 -8.06 18.33 5.52
N CYS A 366 -6.77 17.99 5.62
CA CYS A 366 -5.81 18.79 6.38
C CYS A 366 -5.65 20.20 5.77
N ARG A 367 -5.57 20.30 4.44
CA ARG A 367 -5.57 21.61 3.75
C ARG A 367 -6.85 22.39 4.03
N TRP A 368 -8.01 21.74 3.95
CA TRP A 368 -9.30 22.37 4.24
C TRP A 368 -9.41 22.84 5.70
N LEU A 369 -8.99 22.01 6.65
CA LEU A 369 -8.97 22.34 8.09
C LEU A 369 -8.05 23.52 8.37
N THR A 370 -6.91 23.61 7.69
CA THR A 370 -5.97 24.73 7.83
C THR A 370 -6.63 26.07 7.50
N VAL A 371 -7.52 26.09 6.51
CA VAL A 371 -8.26 27.30 6.08
C VAL A 371 -9.52 27.56 6.90
N MET A 372 -10.30 26.50 7.18
CA MET A 372 -11.67 26.64 7.70
C MET A 372 -11.77 26.58 9.22
N ALA A 373 -10.86 25.88 9.90
CA ALA A 373 -10.90 25.79 11.36
C ALA A 373 -10.50 27.15 11.96
N SER A 374 -11.33 27.69 12.85
CA SER A 374 -11.09 29.01 13.44
C SER A 374 -10.04 28.98 14.57
N GLY A 375 -9.88 27.82 15.23
CA GLY A 375 -8.93 27.63 16.34
C GLY A 375 -7.55 27.15 15.90
N THR A 376 -6.55 27.36 16.75
CA THR A 376 -5.21 26.74 16.64
C THR A 376 -5.21 25.25 16.94
N GLU A 377 -6.21 24.77 17.70
CA GLU A 377 -6.47 23.37 17.95
C GLU A 377 -7.72 22.94 17.17
N VAL A 378 -7.62 21.82 16.44
CA VAL A 378 -8.72 21.24 15.66
C VAL A 378 -9.57 20.35 16.55
N LEU A 379 -10.84 20.70 16.69
CA LEU A 379 -11.83 19.95 17.45
C LEU A 379 -12.65 19.02 16.54
N PRO A 380 -13.34 18.00 17.09
CA PRO A 380 -14.18 17.10 16.28
C PRO A 380 -15.30 17.83 15.53
N ALA A 381 -15.77 18.95 16.07
CA ALA A 381 -16.80 19.79 15.46
C ALA A 381 -16.30 20.57 14.23
N ASP A 382 -14.98 20.73 14.08
CA ASP A 382 -14.38 21.38 12.92
C ASP A 382 -14.26 20.43 11.73
N LEU A 383 -14.50 19.12 11.90
CA LEU A 383 -14.42 18.15 10.80
C LEU A 383 -15.60 18.34 9.83
N PRO A 384 -15.37 18.21 8.50
CA PRO A 384 -16.44 18.28 7.50
C PRO A 384 -17.58 17.30 7.80
N THR A 385 -18.82 17.74 7.65
CA THR A 385 -20.01 16.91 7.88
C THR A 385 -20.06 15.72 6.92
N GLU A 386 -19.52 15.83 5.71
CA GLU A 386 -19.48 14.74 4.73
C GLU A 386 -18.71 13.52 5.27
N LEU A 387 -17.62 13.75 6.02
CA LEU A 387 -16.84 12.67 6.65
C LEU A 387 -17.62 11.96 7.77
N LEU A 388 -18.48 12.70 8.46
CA LEU A 388 -19.27 12.19 9.57
C LEU A 388 -20.54 11.48 9.06
N GLU A 389 -21.11 11.96 7.95
CA GLU A 389 -22.32 11.45 7.30
C GLU A 389 -22.08 10.20 6.45
N GLU A 390 -20.89 9.99 5.89
CA GLU A 390 -20.54 8.74 5.19
C GLU A 390 -20.81 7.51 6.07
N LYS A 391 -20.64 7.63 7.40
CA LYS A 391 -20.97 6.56 8.35
C LYS A 391 -22.48 6.31 8.51
N VAL A 392 -23.32 7.34 8.33
CA VAL A 392 -24.77 7.22 8.41
C VAL A 392 -25.32 6.49 7.17
N LEU A 393 -24.72 6.73 6.01
CA LEU A 393 -25.09 6.07 4.75
C LEU A 393 -24.50 4.66 4.63
N CYS A 394 -23.28 4.42 5.10
CA CYS A 394 -22.65 3.10 5.10
C CYS A 394 -23.27 2.15 6.15
N ASN A 395 -23.73 2.67 7.31
CA ASN A 395 -24.52 1.86 8.25
C ASN A 395 -25.95 1.55 7.78
N ALA A 396 -26.46 2.29 6.78
CA ALA A 396 -27.69 1.90 6.08
C ALA A 396 -27.46 0.76 5.06
N SER A 397 -26.19 0.49 4.73
CA SER A 397 -25.77 -0.48 3.72
C SER A 397 -25.24 -1.76 4.38
N THR A 398 -26.17 -2.66 4.72
CA THR A 398 -25.98 -4.13 4.80
C THR A 398 -25.27 -4.73 6.02
N SER A 399 -25.96 -4.76 7.17
CA SER A 399 -25.92 -5.93 8.09
C SER A 399 -27.06 -5.93 9.11
N GLY A 400 -28.22 -5.39 8.74
CA GLY A 400 -29.43 -5.52 9.54
C GLY A 400 -30.41 -6.45 8.86
N SER A 401 -31.02 -7.37 9.60
CA SER A 401 -32.12 -8.17 9.05
C SER A 401 -33.25 -7.20 8.60
N TRP A 402 -34.07 -7.56 7.59
CA TRP A 402 -35.16 -6.68 7.13
C TRP A 402 -36.11 -6.27 8.28
N GLN A 403 -36.21 -7.12 9.31
CA GLN A 403 -36.94 -6.83 10.55
C GLN A 403 -36.33 -5.66 11.34
N GLN A 404 -35.00 -5.50 11.34
CA GLN A 404 -34.34 -4.37 11.98
C GLN A 404 -34.54 -3.08 11.18
N GLN A 405 -34.52 -3.14 9.85
CA GLN A 405 -34.85 -1.98 9.01
C GLN A 405 -36.30 -1.54 9.21
N LEU A 406 -37.24 -2.49 9.26
CA LEU A 406 -38.65 -2.22 9.58
C LEU A 406 -38.81 -1.62 10.99
N ALA A 407 -38.07 -2.13 11.97
CA ALA A 407 -38.10 -1.60 13.34
C ALA A 407 -37.55 -0.17 13.43
N THR A 408 -36.48 0.14 12.70
CA THR A 408 -35.91 1.49 12.63
C THR A 408 -36.87 2.46 11.95
N TRP A 409 -37.47 2.06 10.83
CA TRP A 409 -38.50 2.84 10.15
C TRP A 409 -39.70 3.12 11.07
N ALA A 410 -40.25 2.08 11.73
CA ALA A 410 -41.40 2.23 12.62
C ALA A 410 -41.10 3.17 13.81
N LYS A 411 -39.89 3.10 14.40
CA LYS A 411 -39.45 4.01 15.45
C LYS A 411 -39.32 5.45 14.94
N SER A 412 -38.78 5.64 13.74
CA SER A 412 -38.65 6.96 13.12
C SER A 412 -40.01 7.60 12.86
N SER A 413 -40.95 6.88 12.24
CA SER A 413 -42.28 7.40 11.94
C SER A 413 -43.10 7.70 13.20
N LEU A 414 -43.00 6.85 14.24
CA LEU A 414 -43.61 7.16 15.54
C LEU A 414 -43.02 8.42 16.18
N SER A 415 -41.70 8.65 16.05
CA SER A 415 -41.06 9.86 16.56
C SER A 415 -41.47 11.14 15.82
N GLN A 416 -41.93 11.00 14.57
CA GLN A 416 -42.47 12.08 13.75
C GLN A 416 -43.95 12.37 14.00
N GLY A 417 -44.62 11.55 14.83
CA GLY A 417 -46.01 11.71 15.23
C GLY A 417 -47.04 10.96 14.37
N ASP A 418 -46.59 10.07 13.48
CA ASP A 418 -47.48 9.26 12.66
C ASP A 418 -48.27 8.25 13.51
N THR A 419 -49.57 8.13 13.24
CA THR A 419 -50.47 7.14 13.85
C THR A 419 -50.99 6.15 12.81
N GLU A 420 -51.50 5.00 13.28
CA GLU A 420 -52.07 3.95 12.40
C GLU A 420 -51.10 3.33 11.38
N LEU A 421 -49.79 3.29 11.65
CA LEU A 421 -48.75 2.77 10.72
C LEU A 421 -49.06 1.45 10.01
N LEU A 422 -49.79 0.53 10.65
CA LEU A 422 -50.19 -0.75 10.06
C LEU A 422 -51.15 -0.59 8.86
N SER A 423 -51.95 0.48 8.80
CA SER A 423 -52.87 0.74 7.69
C SER A 423 -52.11 1.05 6.39
N TYR A 424 -50.92 1.61 6.49
CA TYR A 424 -50.01 1.90 5.37
C TYR A 424 -49.02 0.74 5.12
N ALA A 425 -48.41 0.20 6.16
CA ALA A 425 -47.29 -0.73 6.02
C ALA A 425 -47.72 -2.12 5.52
N LEU A 426 -48.91 -2.58 5.94
CA LEU A 426 -49.39 -3.91 5.59
C LEU A 426 -49.78 -4.04 4.11
N PRO A 427 -50.52 -3.08 3.50
CA PRO A 427 -50.77 -3.08 2.06
C PRO A 427 -49.49 -3.04 1.21
N GLU A 428 -48.52 -2.21 1.57
CA GLU A 428 -47.24 -2.12 0.84
C GLU A 428 -46.44 -3.41 0.94
N PHE A 429 -46.36 -4.01 2.13
CA PHE A 429 -45.70 -5.29 2.34
C PHE A 429 -46.37 -6.41 1.51
N GLU A 430 -47.71 -6.48 1.51
CA GLU A 430 -48.46 -7.44 0.71
C GLU A 430 -48.25 -7.21 -0.80
N ARG A 431 -48.17 -5.96 -1.26
CA ARG A 431 -47.94 -5.60 -2.66
C ARG A 431 -46.57 -6.05 -3.16
N ILE A 432 -45.52 -5.75 -2.40
CA ILE A 432 -44.14 -6.13 -2.75
C ILE A 432 -44.01 -7.66 -2.83
N LEU A 433 -44.58 -8.40 -1.88
CA LEU A 433 -44.55 -9.85 -1.90
C LEU A 433 -45.36 -10.44 -3.07
N LEU A 434 -46.49 -9.82 -3.42
CA LEU A 434 -47.29 -10.22 -4.57
C LEU A 434 -46.56 -10.01 -5.90
N GLU A 435 -45.90 -8.86 -6.07
CA GLU A 435 -45.08 -8.57 -7.26
C GLU A 435 -43.95 -9.59 -7.39
N ALA A 436 -43.17 -9.81 -6.33
CA ALA A 436 -42.07 -10.77 -6.33
C ALA A 436 -42.53 -12.20 -6.65
N ALA A 437 -43.67 -12.63 -6.09
CA ALA A 437 -44.23 -13.95 -6.37
C ALA A 437 -44.76 -14.09 -7.81
N LEU A 438 -45.36 -13.03 -8.35
CA LEU A 438 -45.83 -13.01 -9.74
C LEU A 438 -44.67 -12.97 -10.74
N GLU A 439 -43.61 -12.22 -10.48
CA GLU A 439 -42.38 -12.23 -11.28
C GLU A 439 -41.73 -13.61 -11.27
N HIS A 440 -41.55 -14.20 -10.09
CA HIS A 440 -40.94 -15.53 -9.96
C HIS A 440 -41.73 -16.62 -10.68
N THR A 441 -43.05 -16.47 -10.78
CA THR A 441 -43.93 -17.45 -11.43
C THR A 441 -44.34 -17.05 -12.86
N ASN A 442 -43.71 -16.02 -13.44
CA ASN A 442 -44.04 -15.50 -14.78
C ASN A 442 -45.55 -15.20 -14.97
N GLY A 443 -46.19 -14.65 -13.95
CA GLY A 443 -47.60 -14.25 -13.98
C GLY A 443 -48.62 -15.38 -13.73
N HIS A 444 -48.18 -16.60 -13.41
CA HIS A 444 -49.08 -17.71 -13.11
C HIS A 444 -49.70 -17.59 -11.70
N LYS A 445 -50.89 -17.00 -11.63
CA LYS A 445 -51.60 -16.68 -10.36
C LYS A 445 -51.83 -17.88 -9.42
N GLN A 446 -51.98 -19.10 -9.94
CA GLN A 446 -52.17 -20.29 -9.10
C GLN A 446 -50.86 -20.70 -8.40
N ASP A 447 -49.74 -20.57 -9.09
CA ASP A 447 -48.44 -20.96 -8.55
C ASP A 447 -47.89 -19.85 -7.65
N ALA A 448 -48.11 -18.58 -7.99
CA ALA A 448 -47.83 -17.44 -7.10
C ALA A 448 -48.55 -17.60 -5.75
N ALA A 449 -49.80 -18.06 -5.77
CA ALA A 449 -50.58 -18.28 -4.55
C ALA A 449 -49.95 -19.39 -3.69
N LYS A 450 -49.49 -20.49 -4.30
CA LYS A 450 -48.79 -21.56 -3.58
C LYS A 450 -47.46 -21.09 -2.99
N VAL A 451 -46.68 -20.33 -3.75
CA VAL A 451 -45.38 -19.78 -3.31
C VAL A 451 -45.54 -18.86 -2.10
N LEU A 452 -46.61 -18.05 -2.07
CA LEU A 452 -46.94 -17.20 -0.93
C LEU A 452 -47.66 -17.92 0.22
N GLY A 453 -48.02 -19.20 0.06
CA GLY A 453 -48.83 -19.94 1.04
C GLY A 453 -50.29 -19.48 1.11
N TRP A 454 -50.78 -18.78 0.08
CA TRP A 454 -52.15 -18.26 0.00
C TRP A 454 -53.07 -19.18 -0.81
N GLY A 455 -54.37 -19.12 -0.50
CA GLY A 455 -55.40 -19.69 -1.36
C GLY A 455 -55.58 -18.85 -2.64
N ARG A 456 -55.88 -19.50 -3.78
CA ARG A 456 -56.12 -18.84 -5.08
C ARG A 456 -57.13 -17.68 -4.99
N ASN A 457 -58.21 -17.87 -4.23
CA ASN A 457 -59.26 -16.86 -4.06
C ASN A 457 -58.76 -15.65 -3.25
N THR A 458 -57.88 -15.88 -2.26
CA THR A 458 -57.26 -14.84 -1.45
C THR A 458 -56.33 -13.97 -2.28
N LEU A 459 -55.47 -14.59 -3.09
CA LEU A 459 -54.57 -13.86 -3.99
C LEU A 459 -55.34 -13.02 -5.03
N THR A 460 -56.43 -13.58 -5.59
CA THR A 460 -57.26 -12.86 -6.56
C THR A 460 -58.01 -11.68 -5.94
N ARG A 461 -58.43 -11.80 -4.68
CA ARG A 461 -59.06 -10.70 -3.93
C ARG A 461 -58.04 -9.60 -3.60
N LYS A 462 -56.87 -9.97 -3.08
CA LYS A 462 -55.80 -9.02 -2.74
C LYS A 462 -55.27 -8.26 -3.97
N LEU A 463 -55.17 -8.95 -5.12
CA LEU A 463 -54.84 -8.29 -6.40
C LEU A 463 -55.87 -7.26 -6.88
N LYS A 464 -57.12 -7.31 -6.41
CA LYS A 464 -58.16 -6.30 -6.73
C LYS A 464 -58.29 -5.20 -5.66
N GLU A 465 -57.69 -5.42 -4.50
CA GLU A 465 -57.77 -4.54 -3.34
C GLU A 465 -56.55 -3.62 -3.29
N LEU A 466 -55.40 -4.11 -3.74
CA LEU A 466 -54.10 -3.42 -3.75
C LEU A 466 -53.75 -2.79 -5.12
N TYR A 467 -54.47 -3.19 -6.17
CA TYR A 467 -54.43 -2.64 -7.53
C TYR A 467 -55.87 -2.47 -8.04
#